data_AF-A0A085ZWN0-F1
#
_entry.id   AF-A0A085ZWN0-F1
#
_cell.length_a   1.000
_cell.length_b   1.000
_cell.length_c   1.000
_cell.angle_alpha   90.00
_cell.angle_beta   90.00
_cell.angle_gamma   90.00
#
_symmetry.space_group_name_H-M   'P 1'
#
loop_
_entity.id
_entity.type
_entity.pdbx_description
1 polymer ?
#
loop_
_entity_poly.entity_id
_entity_poly.type
_entity_poly.pdbx_seq_one_letter_code
_entity_poly.pdbx_strand_id
1 'polypeptide(L)'
;MKKILLIFTILIFGNKLISQEHKNIPTTFPTDYGIFTFPIGSKVTFELKETKEGKYEYRVLNIEPYKEYYSLSKSKKLFSENPKDNTVEIFFMGAYYNDGKEDKDWKTLLSLRNNLKTPLNYKADIKYYFKDEFENTSISGAFPKTSTNEIWQHKIDFITLYNFEQLKN
;
A
#
# COMPACT_ATOMS: atom_id res chain seq x y z
N MET A 1 -35.85 0.84 -35.84
CA MET A 1 -34.64 1.66 -35.58
C MET A 1 -34.57 2.19 -34.15
N LYS A 2 -35.61 2.84 -33.60
CA LYS A 2 -35.61 3.38 -32.22
C LYS A 2 -35.29 2.34 -31.13
N LYS A 3 -35.77 1.09 -31.27
CA LYS A 3 -35.51 -0.01 -30.32
C LYS A 3 -34.06 -0.53 -30.35
N ILE A 4 -33.39 -0.47 -31.50
CA ILE A 4 -31.99 -0.91 -31.66
C ILE A 4 -31.04 0.14 -31.06
N LEU A 5 -31.37 1.43 -31.22
CA LEU A 5 -30.61 2.53 -30.62
C LEU A 5 -30.62 2.44 -29.08
N LEU A 6 -31.78 2.08 -28.49
CA LEU A 6 -31.92 1.89 -27.05
C LEU A 6 -31.02 0.78 -26.49
N ILE A 7 -30.93 -0.35 -27.20
CA ILE A 7 -30.07 -1.50 -26.82
C ILE A 7 -28.59 -1.10 -26.87
N PHE A 8 -28.15 -0.41 -27.91
CA PHE A 8 -26.78 0.11 -28.01
C PHE A 8 -26.46 1.08 -26.87
N THR A 9 -27.41 1.92 -26.49
CA THR A 9 -27.24 2.88 -25.39
C THR A 9 -27.06 2.14 -24.06
N ILE A 10 -27.89 1.12 -23.77
CA ILE A 10 -27.80 0.31 -22.55
C ILE A 10 -26.47 -0.45 -22.46
N LEU A 11 -25.97 -1.00 -23.59
CA LEU A 11 -24.69 -1.71 -23.62
C LEU A 11 -23.49 -0.79 -23.35
N ILE A 12 -23.51 0.44 -23.84
CA ILE A 12 -22.41 1.41 -23.62
C ILE A 12 -22.40 1.90 -22.17
N PHE A 13 -23.57 2.12 -21.55
CA PHE A 13 -23.64 2.53 -20.15
C PHE A 13 -23.40 1.36 -19.17
N GLY A 14 -23.79 0.13 -19.52
CA GLY A 14 -23.57 -1.06 -18.67
C GLY A 14 -22.08 -1.38 -18.46
N ASN A 15 -21.24 -1.19 -19.49
CA ASN A 15 -19.80 -1.44 -19.38
C ASN A 15 -19.07 -0.46 -18.45
N LYS A 16 -19.60 0.75 -18.24
CA LYS A 16 -19.00 1.73 -17.31
C LYS A 16 -19.25 1.41 -15.84
N LEU A 17 -20.23 0.57 -15.51
CA LEU A 17 -20.53 0.20 -14.12
C LEU A 17 -19.58 -0.86 -13.56
N ILE A 18 -18.89 -1.62 -14.42
CA ILE A 18 -18.06 -2.78 -14.03
C ILE A 18 -16.59 -2.38 -13.79
N SER A 19 -16.19 -1.17 -14.20
CA SER A 19 -14.83 -0.64 -14.00
C SER A 19 -14.73 0.32 -12.83
N GLN A 20 -15.35 -0.01 -11.70
CA GLN A 20 -14.92 0.57 -10.43
C GLN A 20 -13.85 -0.37 -9.88
N GLU A 21 -12.59 0.06 -9.86
CA GLU A 21 -11.54 -0.67 -9.15
C GLU A 21 -11.95 -0.79 -7.68
N HIS A 22 -12.53 -1.92 -7.33
CA HIS A 22 -13.02 -2.16 -5.99
C HIS A 22 -11.81 -2.28 -5.08
N LYS A 23 -11.58 -1.25 -4.25
CA LYS A 23 -10.47 -1.24 -3.29
C LYS A 23 -10.64 -2.44 -2.37
N ASN A 24 -9.68 -3.36 -2.39
CA ASN A 24 -9.70 -4.53 -1.51
C ASN A 24 -9.07 -4.16 -0.16
N ILE A 25 -9.81 -3.42 0.66
CA ILE A 25 -9.37 -3.02 2.00
C ILE A 25 -9.75 -4.13 2.99
N PRO A 26 -8.80 -4.74 3.71
CA PRO A 26 -9.08 -5.76 4.71
C PRO A 26 -10.02 -5.26 5.81
N THR A 27 -11.05 -6.04 6.13
CA THR A 27 -11.97 -5.75 7.25
C THR A 27 -11.99 -6.85 8.32
N THR A 28 -11.39 -8.01 8.03
CA THR A 28 -11.31 -9.17 8.92
C THR A 28 -9.89 -9.71 8.92
N PHE A 29 -9.42 -10.19 10.07
CA PHE A 29 -8.03 -10.62 10.25
C PHE A 29 -7.93 -11.98 10.98
N PRO A 30 -6.98 -12.85 10.61
CA PRO A 30 -6.15 -12.74 9.40
C PRO A 30 -7.02 -12.84 8.13
N THR A 31 -6.58 -12.20 7.06
CA THR A 31 -7.20 -12.34 5.74
C THR A 31 -6.80 -13.65 5.06
N ASP A 32 -7.51 -14.01 3.99
CA ASP A 32 -6.99 -14.94 2.99
C ASP A 32 -5.80 -14.34 2.24
N TYR A 33 -5.02 -15.19 1.57
CA TYR A 33 -3.91 -14.73 0.75
C TYR A 33 -4.42 -13.95 -0.47
N GLY A 34 -3.87 -12.75 -0.71
CA GLY A 34 -4.35 -11.88 -1.77
C GLY A 34 -3.67 -10.53 -1.85
N ILE A 35 -4.12 -9.72 -2.81
CA ILE A 35 -3.67 -8.33 -2.98
C ILE A 35 -4.65 -7.40 -2.29
N PHE A 36 -4.13 -6.54 -1.43
CA PHE A 36 -4.90 -5.62 -0.60
C PHE A 36 -4.44 -4.18 -0.77
N THR A 37 -5.39 -3.28 -0.58
CA THR A 37 -5.21 -1.84 -0.64
C THR A 37 -5.30 -1.26 0.77
N PHE A 38 -4.37 -0.37 1.10
CA PHE A 38 -4.28 0.25 2.42
C PHE A 38 -4.57 1.74 2.32
N PRO A 39 -5.49 2.29 3.14
CA PRO A 39 -5.72 3.72 3.19
C PRO A 39 -4.56 4.44 3.89
N ILE A 40 -4.36 5.71 3.56
CA ILE A 40 -3.52 6.62 4.34
C ILE A 40 -3.98 6.60 5.80
N GLY A 41 -3.03 6.64 6.73
CA GLY A 41 -3.35 6.47 8.14
C GLY A 41 -3.24 5.03 8.64
N SER A 42 -2.61 4.13 7.90
CA SER A 42 -2.56 2.70 8.25
C SER A 42 -1.19 2.27 8.72
N LYS A 43 -1.17 1.53 9.84
CA LYS A 43 -0.07 0.65 10.22
C LYS A 43 -0.51 -0.79 10.01
N VAL A 44 0.23 -1.54 9.22
CA VAL A 44 -0.20 -2.87 8.76
C VAL A 44 0.89 -3.88 9.03
N THR A 45 0.51 -5.08 9.45
CA THR A 45 1.39 -6.24 9.51
C THR A 45 0.83 -7.32 8.61
N PHE A 46 1.63 -7.81 7.68
CA PHE A 46 1.26 -8.94 6.83
C PHE A 46 2.34 -10.01 6.84
N GLU A 47 1.90 -11.27 6.71
CA GLU A 47 2.74 -12.45 6.67
C GLU A 47 2.97 -12.84 5.22
N LEU A 48 4.23 -13.10 4.86
CA LEU A 48 4.60 -13.59 3.54
C LEU A 48 4.81 -15.10 3.63
N LYS A 49 4.28 -15.80 2.63
CA LYS A 49 4.50 -17.23 2.42
C LYS A 49 5.15 -17.41 1.07
N GLU A 50 6.32 -18.04 1.06
CA GLU A 50 6.99 -18.38 -0.19
C GLU A 50 6.16 -19.39 -0.98
N THR A 51 6.09 -19.17 -2.29
CA THR A 51 5.36 -20.01 -3.23
C THR A 51 6.36 -20.82 -4.08
N LYS A 52 6.74 -20.33 -5.26
CA LYS A 52 7.74 -20.93 -6.15
C LYS A 52 8.74 -19.88 -6.60
N GLU A 53 9.99 -20.30 -6.79
CA GLU A 53 11.05 -19.50 -7.42
C GLU A 53 11.33 -18.16 -6.70
N GLY A 54 11.21 -18.13 -5.37
CA GLY A 54 11.41 -16.92 -4.57
C GLY A 54 10.28 -15.91 -4.67
N LYS A 55 9.09 -16.28 -5.16
CA LYS A 55 7.88 -15.43 -5.14
C LYS A 55 7.09 -15.65 -3.87
N TYR A 56 6.38 -14.61 -3.41
CA TYR A 56 5.60 -14.67 -2.19
C TYR A 56 4.14 -14.28 -2.43
N GLU A 57 3.25 -15.01 -1.77
CA GLU A 57 1.89 -14.57 -1.49
C GLU A 57 1.85 -13.97 -0.07
N TYR A 58 0.91 -13.08 0.20
CA TYR A 58 0.76 -12.52 1.55
C TYR A 58 -0.68 -12.50 2.02
N ARG A 59 -0.83 -12.53 3.34
CA ARG A 59 -2.09 -12.26 4.03
C ARG A 59 -1.86 -11.19 5.09
N VAL A 60 -2.84 -10.31 5.23
CA VAL A 60 -2.83 -9.26 6.25
C VAL A 60 -3.22 -9.87 7.60
N LEU A 61 -2.36 -9.67 8.59
CA LEU A 61 -2.57 -10.15 9.97
C LEU A 61 -3.27 -9.10 10.84
N ASN A 62 -3.03 -7.81 10.59
CA ASN A 62 -3.64 -6.72 11.34
C ASN A 62 -3.52 -5.38 10.58
N ILE A 63 -4.47 -4.48 10.79
CA ILE A 63 -4.40 -3.05 10.42
C ILE A 63 -4.78 -2.21 11.64
N GLU A 64 -3.89 -1.30 12.02
CA GLU A 64 -4.11 -0.33 13.08
C GLU A 64 -4.27 1.07 12.46
N PRO A 65 -5.37 1.79 12.73
CA PRO A 65 -5.52 3.16 12.29
C PRO A 65 -4.63 4.08 13.13
N TYR A 66 -3.96 5.02 12.47
CA TYR A 66 -3.16 6.06 13.08
C TYR A 66 -3.68 7.42 12.65
N LYS A 67 -3.99 8.27 13.63
CA LYS A 67 -4.75 9.52 13.42
C LYS A 67 -3.89 10.78 13.40
N GLU A 68 -2.65 10.69 13.88
CA GLU A 68 -1.75 11.84 13.94
C GLU A 68 -0.88 11.93 12.70
N TYR A 69 -0.49 13.14 12.34
CA TYR A 69 0.53 13.34 11.31
C TYR A 69 1.92 12.93 11.81
N TYR A 70 2.73 12.40 10.91
CA TYR A 70 4.09 11.99 11.23
C TYR A 70 5.11 13.12 11.01
N SER A 71 6.01 13.33 11.96
CA SER A 71 7.10 14.28 11.79
C SER A 71 8.35 13.55 11.32
N LEU A 72 8.80 13.83 10.09
CA LEU A 72 10.01 13.22 9.50
C LEU A 72 11.29 13.63 10.24
N SER A 73 11.27 14.79 10.91
CA SER A 73 12.41 15.30 11.68
C SER A 73 12.57 14.63 13.05
N LYS A 74 11.54 13.91 13.53
CA LYS A 74 11.53 13.29 14.86
C LYS A 74 11.66 11.78 14.67
N SER A 75 12.74 11.19 15.18
CA SER A 75 12.88 9.74 15.22
C SER A 75 11.87 9.17 16.21
N LYS A 76 10.82 8.51 15.71
CA LYS A 76 9.90 7.70 16.52
C LYS A 76 10.11 6.23 16.18
N LYS A 77 10.03 5.35 17.18
CA LYS A 77 9.96 3.90 16.95
C LYS A 77 8.62 3.57 16.28
N LEU A 78 8.64 3.31 14.98
CA LEU A 78 7.44 3.01 14.19
C LEU A 78 6.99 1.54 14.30
N PHE A 79 7.94 0.62 14.42
CA PHE A 79 7.72 -0.83 14.38
C PHE A 79 8.02 -1.52 15.70
N SER A 80 7.50 -2.73 15.89
CA SER A 80 7.70 -3.52 17.11
C SER A 80 9.18 -3.78 17.38
N GLU A 81 9.63 -3.75 18.62
CA GLU A 81 11.03 -4.13 18.93
C GLU A 81 11.29 -5.62 18.67
N ASN A 82 10.25 -6.45 18.77
CA ASN A 82 10.28 -7.89 18.54
C ASN A 82 9.34 -8.23 17.36
N PRO A 83 9.78 -8.09 16.10
CA PRO A 83 8.99 -8.51 14.95
C PRO A 83 8.71 -10.01 14.98
N LYS A 84 7.57 -10.40 14.40
CA LYS A 84 7.32 -11.80 14.04
C LYS A 84 8.11 -12.16 12.78
N ASP A 85 8.78 -13.30 12.78
CA ASP A 85 9.45 -13.82 11.58
C ASP A 85 8.48 -13.98 10.40
N ASN A 86 9.01 -13.84 9.18
CA ASN A 86 8.24 -13.95 7.92
C ASN A 86 7.11 -12.93 7.78
N THR A 87 7.27 -11.76 8.41
CA THR A 87 6.35 -10.65 8.25
C THR A 87 6.99 -9.44 7.59
N VAL A 88 6.15 -8.59 7.02
CA VAL A 88 6.48 -7.22 6.69
C VAL A 88 5.54 -6.32 7.47
N GLU A 89 6.10 -5.28 8.05
CA GLU A 89 5.34 -4.20 8.70
C GLU A 89 5.43 -2.95 7.84
N ILE A 90 4.32 -2.28 7.63
CA ILE A 90 4.28 -0.99 6.94
C ILE A 90 3.61 0.07 7.81
N PHE A 91 4.04 1.31 7.60
CA PHE A 91 3.44 2.51 8.14
C PHE A 91 3.23 3.50 6.99
N PHE A 92 1.97 3.73 6.63
CA PHE A 92 1.57 4.56 5.50
C PHE A 92 0.81 5.79 6.00
N MET A 93 1.42 6.97 5.89
CA MET A 93 0.99 8.15 6.65
C MET A 93 1.28 9.48 5.96
N GLY A 94 0.45 10.48 6.24
CA GLY A 94 0.74 11.88 5.96
C GLY A 94 1.81 12.43 6.91
N ALA A 95 2.86 12.99 6.34
CA ALA A 95 4.05 13.40 7.07
C ALA A 95 4.51 14.82 6.70
N TYR A 96 5.30 15.44 7.58
CA TYR A 96 5.83 16.79 7.38
C TYR A 96 7.27 16.89 7.92
N TYR A 97 8.05 17.82 7.37
CA TYR A 97 9.30 18.27 7.98
C TYR A 97 9.02 19.39 9.00
N ASN A 98 9.75 19.42 10.12
CA ASN A 98 9.83 20.53 11.08
C ASN A 98 8.49 21.20 11.46
N ASP A 99 7.54 20.42 12.00
CA ASP A 99 6.21 20.90 12.44
C ASP A 99 5.43 21.66 11.36
N GLY A 100 5.73 21.44 10.07
CA GLY A 100 4.94 21.94 8.95
C GLY A 100 3.47 21.53 9.12
N LYS A 101 2.57 22.50 8.93
CA LYS A 101 1.11 22.32 9.06
C LYS A 101 0.35 22.71 7.81
N GLU A 102 1.05 23.22 6.79
CA GLU A 102 0.46 23.66 5.54
C GLU A 102 0.49 22.55 4.50
N ASP A 103 -0.48 22.58 3.59
CA ASP A 103 -0.60 21.59 2.51
C ASP A 103 0.64 21.54 1.60
N LYS A 104 1.33 22.67 1.40
CA LYS A 104 2.58 22.73 0.62
C LYS A 104 3.72 21.91 1.25
N ASP A 105 3.67 21.75 2.57
CA ASP A 105 4.69 21.03 3.33
C ASP A 105 4.34 19.54 3.45
N TRP A 106 3.14 19.13 2.99
CA TRP A 106 2.68 17.74 3.00
C TRP A 106 3.66 16.82 2.29
N LYS A 107 3.89 15.68 2.90
CA LYS A 107 4.53 14.51 2.29
C LYS A 107 3.66 13.31 2.58
N THR A 108 3.68 12.32 1.69
CA THR A 108 3.20 10.99 2.05
C THR A 108 4.42 10.10 2.29
N LEU A 109 4.42 9.39 3.42
CA LEU A 109 5.44 8.43 3.82
C LEU A 109 4.89 7.02 3.74
N LEU A 110 5.64 6.12 3.10
CA LEU A 110 5.57 4.69 3.35
C LEU A 110 6.88 4.27 4.01
N SER A 111 6.82 3.86 5.28
CA SER A 111 7.91 3.15 5.93
C SER A 111 7.60 1.66 5.89
N LEU A 112 8.56 0.83 5.51
CA LEU A 112 8.40 -0.62 5.39
C LEU A 112 9.56 -1.32 6.07
N ARG A 113 9.27 -2.24 6.99
CA ARG A 113 10.25 -3.12 7.62
C ARG A 113 10.08 -4.56 7.13
N ASN A 114 11.16 -5.11 6.59
CA ASN A 114 11.22 -6.51 6.18
C ASN A 114 11.81 -7.39 7.30
N ASN A 115 10.96 -8.27 7.86
CA ASN A 115 11.35 -9.22 8.91
C ASN A 115 11.64 -10.63 8.36
N LEU A 116 11.81 -10.79 7.05
CA LEU A 116 12.36 -11.99 6.44
C LEU A 116 13.88 -11.95 6.51
N LYS A 117 14.52 -13.10 6.31
CA LYS A 117 15.98 -13.23 6.19
C LYS A 117 16.49 -12.82 4.81
N THR A 118 15.62 -12.70 3.83
CA THR A 118 15.93 -12.44 2.43
C THR A 118 15.49 -11.02 2.03
N PRO A 119 16.27 -10.31 1.19
CA PRO A 119 15.83 -9.04 0.62
C PRO A 119 14.68 -9.27 -0.36
N LEU A 120 13.78 -8.30 -0.44
CA LEU A 120 12.57 -8.38 -1.26
C LEU A 120 12.51 -7.24 -2.28
N ASN A 121 12.04 -7.56 -3.47
CA ASN A 121 11.39 -6.64 -4.39
C ASN A 121 9.88 -6.74 -4.25
N TYR A 122 9.20 -5.65 -4.61
CA TYR A 122 7.75 -5.58 -4.67
C TYR A 122 7.35 -4.50 -5.67
N LYS A 123 6.06 -4.40 -5.96
CA LYS A 123 5.47 -3.31 -6.72
C LYS A 123 4.48 -2.56 -5.85
N ALA A 124 4.32 -1.28 -6.15
CA ALA A 124 3.32 -0.44 -5.51
C ALA A 124 2.53 0.33 -6.56
N ASP A 125 1.22 0.32 -6.40
CA ASP A 125 0.34 1.24 -7.11
C ASP A 125 -0.29 2.19 -6.09
N ILE A 126 -0.34 3.47 -6.43
CA ILE A 126 -0.83 4.55 -5.57
C ILE A 126 -2.01 5.26 -6.20
N LYS A 127 -2.97 5.68 -5.37
CA LYS A 127 -4.07 6.55 -5.78
C LYS A 127 -3.92 7.90 -5.10
N TYR A 128 -3.67 8.95 -5.88
CA TYR A 128 -3.61 10.32 -5.35
C TYR A 128 -4.99 10.83 -4.94
N TYR A 129 -5.02 11.76 -3.99
CA TYR A 129 -6.24 12.44 -3.55
C TYR A 129 -7.01 13.14 -4.70
N PHE A 130 -6.30 13.65 -5.70
CA PHE A 130 -6.87 14.42 -6.80
C PHE A 130 -7.17 13.60 -8.07
N LYS A 131 -6.92 12.29 -8.06
CA LYS A 131 -7.07 11.42 -9.23
C LYS A 131 -7.75 10.13 -8.84
N ASP A 132 -8.72 9.68 -9.65
CA ASP A 132 -9.50 8.50 -9.28
C ASP A 132 -8.85 7.15 -9.60
N GLU A 133 -7.83 7.15 -10.44
CA GLU A 133 -7.13 5.96 -10.94
C GLU A 133 -5.90 5.62 -10.09
N PHE A 134 -5.60 4.32 -9.98
CA PHE A 134 -4.31 3.86 -9.48
C PHE A 134 -3.24 4.00 -10.56
N GLU A 135 -2.03 4.35 -10.15
CA GLU A 135 -0.85 4.36 -11.01
C GLU A 135 0.33 3.70 -10.33
N ASN A 136 1.15 3.02 -11.13
CA ASN A 136 2.36 2.39 -10.63
C ASN A 136 3.39 3.46 -10.21
N THR A 137 4.03 3.24 -9.06
CA THR A 137 5.15 4.06 -8.60
C THR A 137 6.41 3.21 -8.48
N SER A 138 7.56 3.85 -8.70
CA SER A 138 8.84 3.26 -8.32
C SER A 138 8.93 3.13 -6.80
N ILE A 139 9.50 2.02 -6.35
CA ILE A 139 9.79 1.74 -4.94
C ILE A 139 11.19 1.15 -4.82
N SER A 140 11.79 1.30 -3.66
CA SER A 140 13.06 0.69 -3.29
C SER A 140 12.83 -0.69 -2.70
N GLY A 141 13.75 -1.61 -2.98
CA GLY A 141 13.76 -2.93 -2.37
C GLY A 141 13.76 -2.88 -0.84
N ALA A 142 13.22 -3.92 -0.22
CA ALA A 142 13.11 -4.05 1.22
C ALA A 142 14.18 -5.01 1.74
N PHE A 143 15.18 -4.48 2.43
CA PHE A 143 16.30 -5.27 2.96
C PHE A 143 15.99 -5.84 4.36
N PRO A 144 16.52 -7.03 4.71
CA PRO A 144 16.28 -7.65 6.01
C PRO A 144 16.66 -6.74 7.18
N LYS A 145 15.81 -6.73 8.21
CA LYS A 145 16.07 -6.06 9.51
C LYS A 145 16.30 -4.55 9.44
N THR A 146 16.00 -3.91 8.30
CA THR A 146 16.04 -2.46 8.15
C THR A 146 14.67 -1.94 7.73
N SER A 147 14.48 -0.63 7.91
CA SER A 147 13.30 0.08 7.42
C SER A 147 13.65 0.83 6.15
N THR A 148 12.93 0.56 5.08
CA THR A 148 12.96 1.33 3.83
C THR A 148 11.90 2.42 3.90
N ASN A 149 12.23 3.64 3.49
CA ASN A 149 11.29 4.77 3.50
C ASN A 149 11.12 5.30 2.07
N GLU A 150 9.87 5.38 1.63
CA GLU A 150 9.46 6.08 0.41
C GLU A 150 8.72 7.36 0.80
N ILE A 151 9.08 8.48 0.16
CA ILE A 151 8.50 9.80 0.47
C ILE A 151 8.05 10.47 -0.83
N TRP A 152 6.75 10.77 -0.92
CA TRP A 152 6.16 11.50 -2.04
C TRP A 152 5.76 12.92 -1.64
N GLN A 153 5.79 13.84 -2.61
CA GLN A 153 5.40 15.25 -2.42
C GLN A 153 3.88 15.46 -2.46
N HIS A 154 3.12 14.46 -2.91
CA HIS A 154 1.68 14.56 -3.13
C HIS A 154 0.89 13.78 -2.08
N LYS A 155 -0.35 14.21 -1.85
CA LYS A 155 -1.34 13.49 -1.04
C LYS A 155 -1.77 12.23 -1.75
N ILE A 156 -1.44 11.08 -1.18
CA ILE A 156 -1.87 9.75 -1.64
C ILE A 156 -2.87 9.22 -0.63
N ASP A 157 -4.05 8.81 -1.12
CA ASP A 157 -5.12 8.29 -0.27
C ASP A 157 -4.99 6.78 -0.07
N PHE A 158 -4.50 6.06 -1.06
CA PHE A 158 -4.41 4.60 -1.04
C PHE A 158 -3.11 4.09 -1.66
N ILE A 159 -2.62 2.98 -1.13
CA ILE A 159 -1.50 2.23 -1.69
C ILE A 159 -1.84 0.75 -1.75
N THR A 160 -1.48 0.10 -2.85
CA THR A 160 -1.59 -1.35 -3.04
C THR A 160 -0.19 -1.91 -3.22
N LEU A 161 0.21 -2.85 -2.36
CA LEU A 161 1.51 -3.52 -2.45
C LEU A 161 1.33 -4.95 -2.96
N TYR A 162 2.11 -5.36 -3.94
CA TYR A 162 1.93 -6.64 -4.63
C TYR A 162 3.23 -7.15 -5.28
N ASN A 163 3.18 -8.37 -5.82
CA ASN A 163 4.30 -9.03 -6.49
C ASN A 163 5.58 -9.07 -5.66
N PHE A 164 5.46 -9.49 -4.40
CA PHE A 164 6.61 -9.69 -3.54
C PHE A 164 7.46 -10.85 -4.08
N GLU A 165 8.75 -10.59 -4.28
CA GLU A 165 9.72 -11.57 -4.76
C GLU A 165 11.07 -11.34 -4.10
N GLN A 166 11.89 -12.38 -4.02
CA GLN A 166 13.24 -12.27 -3.52
C GLN A 166 14.07 -11.41 -4.48
N LEU A 167 14.73 -10.38 -3.93
CA LEU A 167 15.69 -9.59 -4.69
C LEU A 167 16.87 -10.51 -5.07
N LYS A 168 17.06 -10.73 -6.38
CA LYS A 168 18.20 -11.47 -6.92
C LYS A 168 19.36 -10.50 -7.13
N ASN A 169 20.54 -10.88 -6.61
CA ASN A 169 21.80 -10.18 -6.85
C ASN A 169 22.32 -10.47 -8.25
#